data_AF-A0A4U7CWB3-F1
#
_entry.id   AF-A0A4U7CWB3-F1
#
_cell.length_a   1.000
_cell.length_b   1.000
_cell.length_c   1.000
_cell.angle_alpha   90.00
_cell.angle_beta   90.00
_cell.angle_gamma   90.00
#
_symmetry.space_group_name_H-M   'P 1'
#
loop_
_entity.id
_entity.type
_entity.pdbx_description
1 polymer ?
#
loop_
_entity_poly.entity_id
_entity_poly.type
_entity_poly.pdbx_seq_one_letter_code
_entity_poly.pdbx_strand_id
1 'polypeptide(L)'
;MIFLANRDGLDNKRIHRRIKNRLQSDSVFSSVQLRVSTPREPGPYRVTAETDPKDFFGDSSYPIERVRLEIGFDVEAGTDADYYWISWIEPERSLLLGWHQDDDHPEHGEVHFQLNQSDSVTLRESAEYIDKHPMAVVEARLDQLPDVIHAVVWENGTATGIE
;
A
#
# COMPACT_ATOMS: atom_id res chain seq x y z
N MET A 1 -16.94 -8.05 19.84
CA MET A 1 -17.64 -6.76 19.99
C MET A 1 -17.29 -5.98 18.74
N ILE A 2 -18.21 -5.89 17.78
CA ILE A 2 -17.96 -5.25 16.48
C ILE A 2 -18.03 -3.74 16.71
N PHE A 3 -16.88 -3.07 16.67
CA PHE A 3 -16.84 -1.62 16.60
C PHE A 3 -17.08 -1.25 15.14
N LEU A 4 -18.34 -1.01 14.78
CA LEU A 4 -18.70 -0.41 13.50
C LEU A 4 -18.09 1.00 13.47
N ALA A 5 -16.87 1.12 12.95
CA ALA A 5 -16.32 2.42 12.56
C ALA A 5 -17.38 3.08 11.67
N ASN A 6 -17.84 4.28 12.02
CA ASN A 6 -18.96 4.95 11.34
C ASN A 6 -18.77 4.91 9.80
N ARG A 7 -19.51 4.02 9.12
CA ARG A 7 -19.43 3.74 7.66
C ARG A 7 -20.28 4.72 6.84
N ASP A 8 -20.96 5.67 7.49
CA ASP A 8 -21.87 6.59 6.80
C ASP A 8 -21.14 7.44 5.76
N GLY A 9 -21.53 7.24 4.49
CA GLY A 9 -21.00 7.97 3.34
C GLY A 9 -19.59 7.55 2.92
N LEU A 10 -19.19 6.29 3.20
CA LEU A 10 -18.12 5.61 2.47
C LEU A 10 -18.56 5.40 1.01
N ASP A 11 -17.88 6.09 0.11
CA ASP A 11 -17.98 5.94 -1.35
C ASP A 11 -16.55 5.86 -1.85
N ASN A 12 -16.31 4.99 -2.82
CA ASN A 12 -14.98 4.78 -3.37
C ASN A 12 -14.34 6.10 -3.78
N LYS A 13 -15.04 6.95 -4.54
CA LYS A 13 -14.46 8.21 -5.01
C LYS A 13 -14.13 9.17 -3.86
N ARG A 14 -14.97 9.23 -2.83
CA ARG A 14 -14.75 10.07 -1.64
C ARG A 14 -13.55 9.61 -0.83
N ILE A 15 -13.35 8.31 -0.64
CA ILE A 15 -12.20 7.80 0.10
C ILE A 15 -10.90 8.10 -0.62
N HIS A 16 -10.84 7.88 -1.93
CA HIS A 16 -9.64 8.18 -2.71
C HIS A 16 -9.34 9.69 -2.77
N ARG A 17 -10.37 10.56 -2.78
CA ARG A 17 -10.14 12.02 -2.62
C ARG A 17 -9.55 12.36 -1.26
N ARG A 18 -10.00 11.71 -0.17
CA ARG A 18 -9.45 11.94 1.18
C ARG A 18 -8.00 11.48 1.27
N ILE A 19 -7.68 10.31 0.73
CA ILE A 19 -6.31 9.77 0.66
C ILE A 19 -5.43 10.72 -0.15
N LYS A 20 -5.86 11.14 -1.34
CA LYS A 20 -5.15 12.14 -2.15
C LYS A 20 -4.88 13.41 -1.35
N ASN A 21 -5.89 13.97 -0.69
CA ASN A 21 -5.73 15.20 0.07
C ASN A 21 -4.76 15.04 1.25
N ARG A 22 -4.78 13.89 1.93
CA ARG A 22 -3.86 13.56 3.02
C ARG A 22 -2.40 13.48 2.53
N LEU A 23 -2.16 12.79 1.42
CA LEU A 23 -0.81 12.74 0.82
C LEU A 23 -0.38 14.12 0.31
N GLN A 24 -1.28 14.90 -0.30
CA GLN A 24 -0.99 16.26 -0.76
C GLN A 24 -0.65 17.25 0.36
N SER A 25 -1.16 17.03 1.58
CA SER A 25 -0.87 17.89 2.72
C SER A 25 0.49 17.62 3.37
N ASP A 26 1.17 16.56 2.94
CA ASP A 26 2.41 16.10 3.52
C ASP A 26 3.57 16.34 2.55
N SER A 27 4.58 17.09 3.00
CA SER A 27 5.66 17.57 2.13
C SER A 27 6.59 16.47 1.63
N VAL A 28 6.56 15.30 2.26
CA VAL A 28 7.37 14.14 1.82
C VAL A 28 6.84 13.55 0.51
N PHE A 29 5.58 13.81 0.15
CA PHE A 29 4.98 13.32 -1.09
C PHE A 29 4.89 14.40 -2.16
N SER A 30 5.14 13.99 -3.40
CA SER A 30 5.07 14.79 -4.60
C SER A 30 4.25 14.06 -5.67
N SER A 31 3.93 14.76 -6.77
CA SER A 31 3.21 14.17 -7.92
C SER A 31 1.90 13.44 -7.54
N VAL A 32 1.23 13.86 -6.46
CA VAL A 32 0.07 13.15 -5.93
C VAL A 32 -1.13 13.26 -6.87
N GLN A 33 -1.62 12.12 -7.34
CA GLN A 33 -2.70 12.01 -8.33
C GLN A 33 -3.77 11.03 -7.88
N LEU A 34 -5.02 11.29 -8.28
CA LEU A 34 -6.11 10.33 -8.23
C LEU A 34 -6.46 9.98 -9.68
N ARG A 35 -6.41 8.68 -10.00
CA ARG A 35 -6.75 8.14 -11.33
C ARG A 35 -7.77 7.02 -11.21
N VAL A 36 -8.44 6.73 -12.33
CA VAL A 36 -9.23 5.51 -12.48
C VAL A 36 -8.26 4.33 -12.63
N SER A 37 -8.60 3.19 -12.04
CA SER A 37 -7.86 1.95 -12.22
C SER A 37 -7.87 1.50 -13.68
N THR A 38 -6.78 0.92 -14.13
CA THR A 38 -6.71 0.24 -15.44
C THR A 38 -7.44 -1.11 -15.38
N PRO A 39 -7.76 -1.74 -16.51
CA PRO A 39 -8.47 -3.02 -16.53
C PRO A 39 -7.75 -4.19 -15.83
N ARG A 40 -6.45 -4.05 -15.51
CA ARG A 40 -5.65 -5.08 -14.82
C ARG A 40 -5.49 -4.81 -13.33
N GLU A 41 -6.03 -3.69 -12.84
CA GLU A 41 -5.93 -3.30 -11.44
C GLU A 41 -7.29 -3.51 -10.76
N PRO A 42 -7.31 -4.13 -9.58
CA PRO A 42 -8.56 -4.37 -8.86
C PRO A 42 -9.12 -3.08 -8.24
N GLY A 43 -10.44 -3.00 -8.06
CA GLY A 43 -11.11 -1.82 -7.53
C GLY A 43 -11.13 -0.62 -8.51
N PRO A 44 -11.93 0.42 -8.23
CA PRO A 44 -12.27 1.45 -9.22
C PRO A 44 -11.25 2.58 -9.38
N TYR A 45 -10.45 2.87 -8.37
CA TYR A 45 -9.52 4.01 -8.37
C TYR A 45 -8.16 3.66 -7.77
N ARG A 46 -7.18 4.52 -8.07
CA ARG A 46 -5.85 4.53 -7.47
C ARG A 46 -5.45 5.97 -7.12
N VAL A 47 -4.89 6.13 -5.92
CA VAL A 47 -4.10 7.31 -5.56
C VAL A 47 -2.64 6.94 -5.72
N THR A 48 -1.88 7.75 -6.47
CA THR A 48 -0.44 7.56 -6.66
C THR A 48 0.29 8.77 -6.12
N ALA A 49 1.44 8.56 -5.49
CA ALA A 49 2.35 9.62 -5.07
C ALA A 49 3.80 9.19 -5.33
N GLU A 50 4.67 10.17 -5.53
CA GLU A 50 6.12 9.94 -5.58
C GLU A 50 6.75 10.48 -4.29
N THR A 51 7.78 9.82 -3.78
CA THR A 51 8.54 10.31 -2.63
C THR A 51 10.03 9.98 -2.81
N ASP A 52 10.89 10.79 -2.17
CA ASP A 52 12.29 10.44 -1.99
C ASP A 52 12.39 9.59 -0.71
N PRO A 53 12.80 8.31 -0.79
CA PRO A 53 12.91 7.47 0.39
C PRO A 53 13.90 8.01 1.42
N LYS A 54 14.92 8.79 1.01
CA LYS A 54 15.84 9.43 1.94
C LYS A 54 15.12 10.42 2.85
N ASP A 55 14.19 11.19 2.30
CA ASP A 55 13.35 12.13 3.05
C ASP A 55 12.28 11.40 3.85
N PHE A 56 11.65 10.38 3.26
CA PHE A 56 10.58 9.60 3.89
C PHE A 56 11.07 8.82 5.12
N PHE A 57 12.26 8.22 5.06
CA PHE A 57 12.87 7.50 6.19
C PHE A 57 13.75 8.39 7.08
N GLY A 58 14.14 9.58 6.60
CA GLY A 58 15.20 10.36 7.22
C GLY A 58 16.58 9.69 7.13
N ASP A 59 16.78 8.82 6.13
CA ASP A 59 18.02 8.06 5.91
C ASP A 59 18.68 8.44 4.58
N SER A 60 19.69 9.31 4.65
CA SER A 60 20.46 9.75 3.47
C SER A 60 21.24 8.63 2.77
N SER A 61 21.39 7.46 3.38
CA SER A 61 22.13 6.33 2.81
C SER A 61 21.28 5.44 1.89
N TYR A 62 19.97 5.71 1.81
CA TYR A 62 19.07 4.94 0.96
C TYR A 62 19.50 4.98 -0.52
N PRO A 63 19.52 3.83 -1.23
CA PRO A 63 20.26 3.71 -2.50
C PRO A 63 19.60 4.35 -3.72
N ILE A 64 18.34 4.77 -3.61
CA ILE A 64 17.56 5.36 -4.72
C ILE A 64 16.89 6.66 -4.24
N GLU A 65 16.42 7.48 -5.19
CA GLU A 65 15.89 8.83 -4.92
C GLU A 65 14.42 8.98 -5.30
N ARG A 66 13.83 7.96 -5.93
CA ARG A 66 12.44 8.00 -6.37
C ARG A 66 11.75 6.67 -6.19
N VAL A 67 10.67 6.71 -5.44
CA VAL A 67 9.73 5.60 -5.27
C VAL A 67 8.32 6.06 -5.57
N ARG A 68 7.45 5.12 -5.90
CA ARG A 68 6.03 5.36 -6.13
C ARG A 68 5.21 4.63 -5.08
N LEU A 69 4.39 5.38 -4.35
CA LEU A 69 3.36 4.85 -3.48
C LEU A 69 2.05 4.76 -4.28
N GLU A 70 1.40 3.61 -4.26
CA GLU A 70 0.08 3.39 -4.83
C GLU A 70 -0.90 2.90 -3.78
N ILE A 71 -2.08 3.52 -3.71
CA ILE A 71 -3.14 3.18 -2.75
C ILE A 71 -4.47 3.04 -3.49
N GLY A 72 -5.13 1.91 -3.31
CA GLY A 72 -6.47 1.62 -3.82
C GLY A 72 -7.35 1.02 -2.73
N PHE A 73 -8.65 1.30 -2.81
CA PHE A 73 -9.67 0.69 -1.98
C PHE A 73 -10.86 0.26 -2.85
N ASP A 74 -11.57 -0.76 -2.41
CA ASP A 74 -12.94 -1.02 -2.83
C ASP A 74 -13.82 -1.21 -1.59
N VAL A 75 -14.49 -0.12 -1.18
CA VAL A 75 -15.38 -0.09 0.00
C VAL A 75 -16.83 -0.43 -0.36
N GLU A 76 -17.08 -0.68 -1.65
CA GLU A 76 -18.41 -0.98 -2.22
C GLU A 76 -18.43 -2.36 -2.88
N ALA A 77 -17.41 -3.20 -2.64
CA ALA A 77 -17.29 -4.56 -3.17
C ALA A 77 -18.46 -5.48 -2.80
N GLY A 78 -19.31 -5.07 -1.84
CA GLY A 78 -20.51 -5.79 -1.42
C GLY A 78 -20.23 -6.94 -0.44
N THR A 79 -19.05 -6.94 0.17
CA THR A 79 -18.60 -7.89 1.19
C THR A 79 -18.68 -7.26 2.59
N ASP A 80 -18.46 -8.08 3.63
CA ASP A 80 -18.46 -7.62 5.03
C ASP A 80 -17.21 -6.78 5.38
N ALA A 81 -16.18 -6.80 4.52
CA ALA A 81 -14.91 -6.11 4.74
C ALA A 81 -14.49 -5.30 3.49
N ASP A 82 -13.78 -4.19 3.69
CA ASP A 82 -13.29 -3.36 2.58
C ASP A 82 -12.07 -4.02 1.92
N TYR A 83 -11.99 -4.03 0.59
CA TYR A 83 -10.75 -4.41 -0.08
C TYR A 83 -9.79 -3.23 -0.20
N TYR A 84 -8.49 -3.52 -0.17
CA TYR A 84 -7.48 -2.49 -0.39
C TYR A 84 -6.17 -3.04 -0.95
N TRP A 85 -5.42 -2.15 -1.59
CA TRP A 85 -4.08 -2.41 -2.13
C TRP A 85 -3.20 -1.20 -1.81
N ILE A 86 -2.16 -1.40 -0.99
CA ILE A 86 -1.18 -0.36 -0.65
C ILE A 86 0.19 -0.89 -1.05
N SER A 87 0.82 -0.26 -2.04
CA SER A 87 2.08 -0.73 -2.61
C SER A 87 3.15 0.37 -2.62
N TRP A 88 4.33 0.02 -2.16
CA TRP A 88 5.58 0.73 -2.36
C TRP A 88 6.31 0.13 -3.55
N ILE A 89 6.66 0.97 -4.52
CA ILE A 89 7.23 0.55 -5.79
C ILE A 89 8.53 1.30 -6.01
N GLU A 90 9.58 0.55 -6.32
CA GLU A 90 10.90 1.08 -6.61
C GLU A 90 11.30 0.69 -8.02
N PRO A 91 11.03 1.55 -9.02
CA PRO A 91 11.26 1.22 -10.42
C PRO A 91 12.72 0.89 -10.71
N GLU A 92 13.66 1.57 -10.06
CA GLU A 92 15.11 1.41 -10.26
C GLU A 92 15.64 0.06 -9.74
N ARG A 93 14.98 -0.50 -8.72
CA ARG A 93 15.32 -1.81 -8.14
C ARG A 93 14.39 -2.93 -8.58
N SER A 94 13.42 -2.64 -9.46
CA SER A 94 12.34 -3.57 -9.84
C SER A 94 11.66 -4.20 -8.62
N LEU A 95 11.48 -3.41 -7.55
CA LEU A 95 10.89 -3.88 -6.29
C LEU A 95 9.43 -3.41 -6.21
N LEU A 96 8.55 -4.30 -5.77
CA LEU A 96 7.22 -3.93 -5.30
C LEU A 96 6.97 -4.65 -3.99
N LEU A 97 6.53 -3.93 -2.97
CA LEU A 97 6.07 -4.53 -1.73
C LEU A 97 4.83 -3.83 -1.19
N GLY A 98 4.03 -4.53 -0.40
CA GLY A 98 2.82 -3.93 0.14
C GLY A 98 1.82 -4.90 0.71
N TRP A 99 0.66 -4.36 1.08
CA TRP A 99 -0.43 -5.11 1.70
C TRP A 99 -1.66 -5.11 0.83
N HIS A 100 -2.26 -6.28 0.72
CA HIS A 100 -3.47 -6.53 -0.04
C HIS A 100 -4.50 -7.15 0.90
N GLN A 101 -5.70 -6.59 0.88
CA GLN A 101 -6.90 -7.20 1.43
C GLN A 101 -7.83 -7.48 0.23
N ASP A 102 -7.88 -8.73 -0.19
CA ASP A 102 -8.66 -9.22 -1.32
C ASP A 102 -8.93 -10.74 -1.18
N ASP A 103 -9.71 -11.31 -2.10
CA ASP A 103 -10.10 -12.72 -2.10
C ASP A 103 -9.20 -13.59 -3.00
N ASP A 104 -8.12 -13.04 -3.57
CA ASP A 104 -7.29 -13.74 -4.56
C ASP A 104 -6.37 -14.80 -3.91
N HIS A 105 -6.05 -14.62 -2.62
CA HIS A 105 -5.08 -15.43 -1.88
C HIS A 105 -5.57 -15.82 -0.47
N PRO A 106 -6.71 -16.54 -0.35
CA PRO A 106 -7.33 -16.85 0.94
C PRO A 106 -6.45 -17.72 1.84
N GLU A 107 -5.48 -18.44 1.30
CA GLU A 107 -4.51 -19.22 2.06
C GLU A 107 -3.61 -18.37 2.97
N HIS A 108 -3.52 -17.06 2.73
CA HIS A 108 -2.77 -16.11 3.54
C HIS A 108 -3.65 -15.28 4.49
N GLY A 109 -4.93 -15.65 4.63
CA GLY A 109 -5.89 -14.94 5.48
C GLY A 109 -6.51 -13.72 4.78
N GLU A 110 -7.22 -12.90 5.55
CA GLU A 110 -7.96 -11.73 5.03
C GLU A 110 -7.04 -10.66 4.45
N VAL A 111 -5.83 -10.54 4.98
CA VAL A 111 -4.81 -9.61 4.50
C VAL A 111 -3.51 -10.36 4.33
N HIS A 112 -2.84 -10.13 3.20
CA HIS A 112 -1.50 -10.63 2.97
C HIS A 112 -0.54 -9.49 2.66
N PHE A 113 0.71 -9.68 3.07
CA PHE A 113 1.84 -8.91 2.59
C PHE A 113 2.43 -9.61 1.37
N GLN A 114 2.86 -8.83 0.38
CA GLN A 114 3.50 -9.33 -0.82
C GLN A 114 4.77 -8.55 -1.10
N LEU A 115 5.83 -9.27 -1.47
CA LEU A 115 7.10 -8.74 -1.97
C LEU A 115 7.41 -9.37 -3.32
N ASN A 116 7.61 -8.54 -4.32
CA ASN A 116 7.95 -8.92 -5.69
C ASN A 116 9.30 -8.34 -6.08
N GLN A 117 10.11 -9.17 -6.74
CA GLN A 117 11.27 -8.76 -7.49
C GLN A 117 11.00 -8.96 -8.98
N SER A 118 11.05 -7.88 -9.76
CA SER A 118 10.60 -7.87 -11.15
C SER A 118 9.16 -8.40 -11.25
N ASP A 119 8.89 -9.33 -12.16
CA ASP A 119 7.56 -9.93 -12.35
C ASP A 119 7.32 -11.17 -11.46
N SER A 120 8.24 -11.48 -10.53
CA SER A 120 8.17 -12.67 -9.68
C SER A 120 7.78 -12.32 -8.25
N VAL A 121 6.82 -13.04 -7.70
CA VAL A 121 6.50 -13.00 -6.26
C VAL A 121 7.61 -13.71 -5.51
N THR A 122 8.37 -12.95 -4.71
CA THR A 122 9.45 -13.47 -3.86
C THR A 122 8.87 -14.03 -2.56
N LEU A 123 7.97 -13.28 -1.94
CA LEU A 123 7.35 -13.64 -0.66
C LEU A 123 5.88 -13.24 -0.68
N ARG A 124 5.05 -14.11 -0.10
CA ARG A 124 3.68 -13.81 0.29
C ARG A 124 3.41 -14.44 1.64
N GLU A 125 2.92 -13.65 2.57
CA GLU A 125 2.63 -14.09 3.93
C GLU A 125 1.42 -13.37 4.50
N SER A 126 0.81 -13.96 5.52
CA SER A 126 -0.31 -13.34 6.23
C SER A 126 0.14 -12.06 6.91
N ALA A 127 -0.69 -11.03 6.86
CA ALA A 127 -0.50 -9.78 7.58
C ALA A 127 -1.65 -9.53 8.56
N GLU A 128 -1.40 -8.67 9.56
CA GLU A 128 -2.44 -8.27 10.52
C GLU A 128 -3.65 -7.66 9.80
N TYR A 129 -4.85 -8.18 10.05
CA TYR A 129 -6.08 -7.53 9.63
C TYR A 129 -6.40 -6.33 10.52
N ILE A 130 -6.71 -5.18 9.90
CA ILE A 130 -7.00 -3.93 10.61
C ILE A 130 -8.50 -3.62 10.46
N ASP A 131 -9.29 -3.99 11.47
CA ASP A 131 -10.73 -3.68 11.55
C ASP A 131 -10.97 -2.20 11.88
N LYS A 132 -10.67 -1.31 10.93
CA LYS A 132 -10.84 0.15 11.06
C LYS A 132 -11.30 0.78 9.75
N HIS A 133 -11.79 2.01 9.86
CA HIS A 133 -12.13 2.83 8.70
C HIS A 133 -10.92 2.97 7.73
N PRO A 134 -11.12 2.98 6.38
CA PRO A 134 -10.05 3.01 5.38
C PRO A 134 -8.93 4.02 5.62
N MET A 135 -9.26 5.25 6.01
CA MET A 135 -8.24 6.26 6.34
C MET A 135 -7.32 5.83 7.49
N ALA A 136 -7.85 5.14 8.51
CA ALA A 136 -7.03 4.64 9.62
C ALA A 136 -6.16 3.45 9.21
N VAL A 137 -6.62 2.64 8.24
CA VAL A 137 -5.79 1.60 7.62
C VAL A 137 -4.62 2.24 6.86
N VAL A 138 -4.88 3.31 6.09
CA VAL A 138 -3.81 4.04 5.37
C VAL A 138 -2.76 4.58 6.33
N GLU A 139 -3.14 5.29 7.41
CA GLU A 139 -2.16 5.79 8.37
C GLU A 139 -1.36 4.64 9.01
N ALA A 140 -2.03 3.56 9.43
CA ALA A 140 -1.35 2.42 10.04
C ALA A 140 -0.35 1.74 9.09
N ARG A 141 -0.69 1.59 7.80
CA ARG A 141 0.24 1.01 6.81
C ARG A 141 1.37 1.95 6.44
N LEU A 142 1.13 3.26 6.38
CA LEU A 142 2.20 4.26 6.18
C LEU A 142 3.19 4.25 7.36
N ASP A 143 2.69 4.12 8.59
CA ASP A 143 3.52 4.02 9.80
C ASP A 143 4.35 2.72 9.81
N GLN A 144 3.81 1.61 9.29
CA GLN A 144 4.52 0.31 9.19
C GLN A 144 5.53 0.24 8.04
N LEU A 145 5.40 1.11 7.04
CA LEU A 145 6.14 1.00 5.80
C LEU A 145 7.67 1.12 5.96
N PRO A 146 8.21 2.05 6.77
CA PRO A 146 9.65 2.12 7.04
C PRO A 146 10.22 0.81 7.59
N ASP A 147 9.59 0.23 8.62
CA ASP A 147 10.08 -0.97 9.27
C ASP A 147 10.13 -2.15 8.28
N VAL A 148 9.08 -2.33 7.49
CA VAL A 148 9.02 -3.42 6.50
C VAL A 148 10.03 -3.23 5.38
N ILE A 149 10.27 -2.01 4.94
CA ILE A 149 11.26 -1.72 3.89
C ILE A 149 12.69 -1.99 4.41
N HIS A 150 12.98 -1.63 5.65
CA HIS A 150 14.27 -1.89 6.27
C HIS A 150 14.50 -3.38 6.57
N ALA A 151 13.43 -4.14 6.78
CA ALA A 151 13.46 -5.58 6.98
C ALA A 151 13.68 -6.38 5.68
N VAL A 152 13.65 -5.76 4.49
CA VAL A 152 13.91 -6.48 3.23
C VAL A 152 15.31 -7.06 3.21
N VAL A 153 15.39 -8.39 3.05
CA VAL A 153 16.65 -9.12 2.89
C VAL A 153 17.07 -9.06 1.42
N TRP A 154 18.33 -8.67 1.20
CA TRP A 154 18.92 -8.55 -0.13
C TRP A 154 20.07 -9.52 -0.32
N GLU A 155 20.03 -10.31 -1.39
CA GLU A 155 21.13 -11.16 -1.85
C GLU A 155 21.56 -10.77 -3.25
N ASN A 156 22.81 -10.32 -3.43
CA ASN A 156 23.35 -9.90 -4.73
C ASN A 156 22.44 -8.91 -5.49
N GLY A 157 21.79 -7.99 -4.76
CA GLY A 157 20.88 -6.99 -5.34
C GLY A 157 19.47 -7.50 -5.66
N THR A 158 19.12 -8.72 -5.24
CA THR A 158 17.78 -9.30 -5.36
C THR A 158 17.13 -9.38 -3.99
N ALA A 159 15.90 -8.89 -3.86
CA ALA A 159 15.12 -9.09 -2.63
C ALA A 159 14.72 -10.57 -2.52
N THR A 160 15.02 -11.19 -1.37
CA THR A 160 14.78 -12.63 -1.11
C THR A 160 13.79 -12.89 0.02
N GLY A 161 13.48 -11.89 0.85
CA GLY A 161 12.55 -12.04 1.97
C GLY A 161 12.47 -10.80 2.85
N ILE A 162 11.94 -10.99 4.07
CA ILE A 162 11.80 -10.00 5.14
C ILE A 162 12.34 -10.62 6.44
N GLU A 163 13.15 -9.89 7.23
CA GLU A 163 13.70 -10.31 8.54
C GLU A 163 13.64 -9.21 9.62
#